data_AF-A0A2C9WGQ6-F1
#
_entry.id   AF-A0A2C9WGQ6-F1
#
_cell.length_a   1.000
_cell.length_b   1.000
_cell.length_c   1.000
_cell.angle_alpha   90.00
_cell.angle_beta   90.00
_cell.angle_gamma   90.00
#
_symmetry.space_group_name_H-M   'P 1'
#
loop_
_entity.id
_entity.type
_entity.pdbx_description
1 polymer ?
#
loop_
_entity_poly.entity_id
_entity_poly.type
_entity_poly.pdbx_seq_one_letter_code
_entity_poly.pdbx_strand_id
1 'polypeptide(L)'
;MGIVKLWVSMLIGEKFSSHVVEKCLKHLDESREQIIHELISVPRFEQLLQDPFANYIIQSALAITKQGPLHSLLVDAVQPHVTLCSNPYSKRIFSGNLLKK
;
A
#
# COMPACT_ATOMS: atom_id res chain seq x y z
N MET A 1 11.84 -14.40 6.04
CA MET A 1 10.55 -14.20 5.33
C MET A 1 9.29 -14.56 6.14
N GLY A 2 9.27 -14.51 7.49
CA GLY A 2 8.08 -14.93 8.28
C GLY A 2 7.33 -13.82 9.02
N ILE A 3 8.06 -12.86 9.59
CA ILE A 3 7.50 -11.86 10.52
C ILE A 3 6.68 -10.80 9.76
N VAL A 4 7.15 -10.36 8.60
CA VAL A 4 6.47 -9.30 7.83
C VAL A 4 5.17 -9.80 7.19
N LYS A 5 5.11 -11.06 6.73
CA LYS A 5 3.86 -11.67 6.23
C LYS A 5 2.79 -11.81 7.31
N LEU A 6 3.20 -12.22 8.52
CA LEU A 6 2.30 -12.26 9.68
C LEU A 6 1.83 -10.85 10.06
N TRP A 7 2.73 -9.86 9.99
CA TRP A 7 2.39 -8.45 10.15
C TRP A 7 1.38 -7.97 9.12
N VAL A 8 1.59 -8.25 7.83
CA VAL A 8 0.66 -7.84 6.75
C VAL A 8 -0.70 -8.50 6.90
N SER A 9 -0.77 -9.79 7.24
CA SER A 9 -2.05 -10.45 7.56
C SER A 9 -2.74 -9.84 8.78
N MET A 10 -1.99 -9.43 9.81
CA MET A 10 -2.54 -8.71 10.98
C MET A 10 -3.08 -7.32 10.61
N LEU A 11 -2.56 -6.67 9.56
CA LEU A 11 -3.02 -5.35 9.10
C LEU A 11 -4.39 -5.39 8.42
N ILE A 12 -4.70 -6.49 7.74
CA ILE A 12 -5.95 -6.65 6.98
C ILE A 12 -7.14 -6.86 7.93
N GLY A 13 -6.90 -7.29 9.18
CA GLY A 13 -7.95 -7.58 10.16
C GLY A 13 -8.23 -6.48 11.18
N GLU A 14 -7.24 -5.64 11.52
CA GLU A 14 -7.29 -4.84 12.76
C GLU A 14 -7.12 -3.34 12.51
N LYS A 15 -8.13 -2.55 12.92
CA LYS A 15 -8.18 -1.06 12.83
C LYS A 15 -7.00 -0.34 13.48
N PHE A 16 -6.34 -0.96 14.46
CA PHE A 16 -5.21 -0.36 15.18
C PHE A 16 -3.86 -0.58 14.47
N SER A 17 -3.70 -1.70 13.77
CA SER A 17 -2.44 -2.08 13.14
C SER A 17 -2.09 -1.16 11.95
N SER A 18 -3.09 -0.68 11.21
CA SER A 18 -2.88 0.23 10.07
C SER A 18 -2.18 1.53 10.47
N HIS A 19 -2.49 2.07 11.66
CA HIS A 19 -1.84 3.27 12.19
C HIS A 19 -0.38 3.05 12.58
N VAL A 20 -0.06 1.84 13.09
CA VAL A 20 1.32 1.48 13.45
C VAL A 20 2.16 1.39 12.18
N VAL A 21 1.64 0.80 11.11
CA VAL A 21 2.36 0.68 9.85
C VAL A 21 2.53 2.01 9.14
N GLU A 22 1.54 2.89 9.20
CA GLU A 22 1.72 4.25 8.70
C GLU A 22 2.86 4.99 9.44
N LYS A 23 2.92 4.83 10.78
CA LYS A 23 4.04 5.35 11.57
C LYS A 23 5.37 4.68 11.21
N CYS A 24 5.41 3.37 11.03
CA CYS A 24 6.63 2.65 10.63
C CYS A 24 7.12 3.11 9.25
N LEU A 25 6.23 3.19 8.25
CA LEU A 25 6.58 3.71 6.91
C LEU A 25 7.16 5.13 6.97
N LYS A 26 6.65 5.96 7.91
CA LYS A 26 7.08 7.35 8.08
C LYS A 26 8.39 7.51 8.88
N HIS A 27 8.65 6.63 9.86
CA HIS A 27 9.79 6.78 10.77
C HIS A 27 10.95 5.80 10.51
N LEU A 28 10.72 4.71 9.77
CA LEU A 28 11.71 3.67 9.49
C LEU A 28 11.96 3.59 7.98
N ASP A 29 13.02 4.25 7.53
CA ASP A 29 13.41 4.26 6.11
C ASP A 29 13.93 2.88 5.66
N GLU A 30 14.75 2.22 6.48
CA GLU A 30 15.33 0.89 6.18
C GLU A 30 14.28 -0.21 6.04
N SER A 31 13.19 -0.13 6.81
CA SER A 31 12.09 -1.09 6.72
C SER A 31 11.07 -0.75 5.63
N ARG A 32 11.11 0.46 5.06
CA ARG A 32 10.15 0.91 4.05
C ARG A 32 10.23 0.06 2.79
N GLU A 33 11.43 -0.17 2.29
CA GLU A 33 11.67 -1.00 1.11
C GLU A 33 11.10 -2.41 1.32
N GLN A 34 11.42 -3.04 2.46
CA GLN A 34 10.93 -4.38 2.79
C GLN A 34 9.40 -4.42 2.89
N ILE A 35 8.77 -3.43 3.53
CA ILE A 35 7.31 -3.35 3.66
C ILE A 35 6.66 -3.22 2.28
N ILE A 36 7.21 -2.40 1.40
CA ILE A 36 6.66 -2.20 0.05
C ILE A 36 6.80 -3.46 -0.79
N HIS A 37 7.97 -4.10 -0.77
CA HIS A 37 8.19 -5.36 -1.47
C HIS A 37 7.24 -6.46 -0.98
N GLU A 38 6.95 -6.52 0.31
CA GLU A 38 5.99 -7.49 0.84
C GLU A 38 4.54 -7.11 0.48
N LEU A 39 4.17 -5.82 0.51
CA LEU A 39 2.85 -5.34 0.09
C LEU A 39 2.53 -5.74 -1.35
N ILE A 40 3.45 -5.49 -2.29
CA ILE A 40 3.25 -5.86 -3.71
C ILE A 40 3.34 -7.38 -3.95
N SER A 41 3.97 -8.13 -3.03
CA SER A 41 4.09 -9.58 -3.07
C SER A 41 2.86 -10.30 -2.50
N VAL A 42 1.89 -9.55 -1.93
CA VAL A 42 0.67 -10.14 -1.40
C VAL A 42 -0.15 -10.78 -2.52
N PRO A 43 -0.48 -12.08 -2.42
CA PRO A 43 -1.42 -12.70 -3.33
C PRO A 43 -2.81 -12.06 -3.12
N ARG A 44 -3.36 -11.49 -4.19
CA ARG A 44 -4.58 -10.66 -4.22
C ARG A 44 -4.38 -9.23 -3.70
N PHE A 45 -3.37 -8.55 -4.25
CA PHE A 45 -3.17 -7.11 -4.02
C PHE A 45 -4.44 -6.28 -4.29
N GLU A 46 -5.29 -6.69 -5.23
CA GLU A 46 -6.59 -6.05 -5.47
C GLU A 46 -7.53 -6.04 -4.25
N GLN A 47 -7.41 -7.02 -3.33
CA GLN A 47 -8.19 -7.04 -2.11
C GLN A 47 -7.68 -5.98 -1.13
N LEU A 48 -6.37 -5.75 -1.05
CA LEU A 48 -5.80 -4.69 -0.21
C LEU A 48 -6.25 -3.29 -0.67
N LEU A 49 -6.34 -3.09 -1.99
CA LEU A 49 -6.81 -1.82 -2.57
C LEU A 49 -8.27 -1.52 -2.23
N GLN A 50 -9.09 -2.55 -2.08
CA GLN A 50 -10.52 -2.45 -1.80
C GLN A 50 -10.87 -2.59 -0.32
N ASP A 51 -9.93 -3.07 0.49
CA ASP A 51 -10.11 -3.25 1.92
C ASP A 51 -10.22 -1.89 2.63
N PRO A 52 -11.20 -1.69 3.53
CA PRO A 52 -11.44 -0.41 4.19
C PRO A 52 -10.29 0.09 5.08
N PHE A 53 -9.35 -0.77 5.48
CA PHE A 53 -8.18 -0.39 6.30
C PHE A 53 -6.87 -0.45 5.52
N ALA A 54 -6.63 -1.50 4.74
CA ALA A 54 -5.39 -1.67 4.00
C ALA A 54 -5.24 -0.64 2.86
N ASN A 55 -6.35 -0.09 2.32
CA ASN A 55 -6.29 0.98 1.33
C ASN A 55 -5.55 2.22 1.85
N TYR A 56 -5.59 2.49 3.17
CA TYR A 56 -4.87 3.61 3.78
C TYR A 56 -3.37 3.37 3.80
N ILE A 57 -2.94 2.12 3.98
CA ILE A 57 -1.52 1.75 3.97
C ILE A 57 -0.94 1.97 2.58
N ILE A 58 -1.67 1.59 1.52
CA ILE A 58 -1.25 1.83 0.14
C ILE A 58 -1.19 3.33 -0.16
N GLN A 59 -2.18 4.12 0.27
CA GLN A 59 -2.17 5.57 0.14
C GLN A 59 -0.97 6.20 0.86
N SER A 60 -0.71 5.78 2.09
CA SER A 60 0.41 6.27 2.89
C SER A 60 1.75 5.85 2.30
N ALA A 61 1.87 4.62 1.81
CA ALA A 61 3.04 4.15 1.10
C ALA A 61 3.32 5.00 -0.16
N LEU A 62 2.31 5.24 -1.00
CA LEU A 62 2.42 6.13 -2.18
C LEU A 62 2.74 7.58 -1.79
N ALA A 63 2.14 8.10 -0.72
CA ALA A 63 2.39 9.46 -0.24
C ALA A 63 3.81 9.64 0.31
N ILE A 64 4.36 8.61 0.96
CA ILE A 64 5.71 8.62 1.54
C ILE A 64 6.76 8.38 0.46
N THR A 65 6.48 7.49 -0.50
CA THR A 65 7.42 7.20 -1.59
C THR A 65 7.35 8.19 -2.74
N LYS A 66 6.53 9.24 -2.69
CA LYS A 66 6.28 10.25 -3.74
C LYS A 66 7.41 10.55 -4.75
N GLN A 67 8.69 10.49 -4.33
CA GLN A 67 9.82 10.35 -5.24
C GLN A 67 10.74 9.19 -4.84
N GLY A 68 11.02 8.29 -5.79
CA GLY A 68 12.02 7.23 -5.62
C GLY A 68 11.69 5.96 -6.41
N PRO A 69 12.64 5.00 -6.49
CA PRO A 69 12.44 3.72 -7.18
C PRO A 69 11.29 2.90 -6.59
N LEU A 70 11.08 3.00 -5.28
CA LEU A 70 9.96 2.34 -4.57
C LEU A 70 8.58 2.87 -5.00
N HIS A 71 8.49 4.14 -5.39
CA HIS A 71 7.26 4.71 -5.92
C HIS A 71 6.86 4.03 -7.21
N SER A 72 7.80 3.95 -8.15
CA SER A 72 7.58 3.35 -9.46
C SER A 72 7.17 1.89 -9.31
N LEU A 73 7.78 1.16 -8.38
CA LEU A 73 7.41 -0.22 -8.04
C LEU A 73 5.96 -0.35 -7.54
N LEU A 74 5.54 0.53 -6.64
CA LEU A 74 4.16 0.59 -6.16
C LEU A 74 3.18 0.98 -7.26
N VAL A 75 3.54 1.97 -8.08
CA VAL A 75 2.72 2.40 -9.22
C VAL A 75 2.54 1.25 -10.18
N ASP A 76 3.62 0.55 -10.55
CA ASP A 76 3.59 -0.58 -11.47
C ASP A 76 2.70 -1.73 -10.96
N ALA A 77 2.75 -2.00 -9.65
CA ALA A 77 1.84 -2.97 -9.02
C ALA A 77 0.38 -2.51 -9.01
N VAL A 78 0.11 -1.21 -8.83
CA VAL A 78 -1.25 -0.63 -8.73
C VAL A 78 -1.87 -0.40 -10.12
N GLN A 79 -1.06 -0.09 -11.14
CA GLN A 79 -1.48 0.25 -12.50
C GLN A 79 -2.37 -0.79 -13.19
N PRO A 80 -2.12 -2.12 -13.13
CA PRO A 80 -3.01 -3.12 -13.73
C PRO A 80 -4.38 -3.17 -13.04
N HIS A 81 -4.49 -2.67 -11.80
CA HIS A 81 -5.70 -2.66 -11.01
C HIS A 81 -6.48 -1.33 -11.09
N VAL A 82 -6.19 -0.47 -12.09
CA VAL A 82 -6.87 0.82 -12.27
C VAL A 82 -8.39 0.69 -12.41
N THR A 83 -8.86 -0.47 -12.88
CA THR A 83 -10.29 -0.82 -12.98
C THR A 83 -10.99 -0.81 -11.62
N LEU A 84 -10.25 -1.02 -10.53
CA LEU A 84 -10.75 -0.92 -9.17
C LEU A 84 -11.03 0.52 -8.74
N CYS A 85 -10.63 1.55 -9.50
CA CYS A 85 -11.00 2.95 -9.23
C CYS A 85 -12.52 3.18 -9.20
N SER A 86 -13.30 2.25 -9.75
CA SER A 86 -14.77 2.24 -9.60
C SER A 86 -15.25 2.02 -8.16
N ASN A 87 -14.46 1.35 -7.32
CA ASN A 87 -14.78 1.15 -5.91
C ASN A 87 -14.42 2.44 -5.12
N PRO A 88 -15.35 2.98 -4.30
CA PRO A 88 -15.15 4.22 -3.55
C PRO A 88 -13.89 4.25 -2.67
N TYR A 89 -13.42 3.10 -2.18
CA TYR A 89 -12.22 3.01 -1.33
C TYR A 89 -10.92 3.17 -2.13
N SER A 90 -10.79 2.45 -3.24
CA SER A 90 -9.61 2.48 -4.13
C SER A 90 -9.56 3.75 -5.00
N LYS A 91 -10.69 4.44 -5.19
CA LYS A 91 -10.75 5.71 -5.94
C LYS A 91 -9.73 6.75 -5.43
N ARG A 92 -9.49 6.82 -4.12
CA ARG A 92 -8.51 7.75 -3.53
C ARG A 92 -7.07 7.43 -3.92
N ILE A 93 -6.73 6.14 -4.05
CA ILE A 93 -5.40 5.68 -4.47
C ILE A 93 -5.10 6.16 -5.90
N PHE A 94 -6.06 6.00 -6.80
CA PHE A 94 -5.89 6.37 -8.22
C PHE A 94 -6.07 7.88 -8.49
N SER A 95 -6.85 8.58 -7.68
CA SER A 95 -7.12 10.01 -7.86
C SER A 95 -5.93 10.91 -7.53
N GLY A 96 -4.97 10.44 -6.74
CA GLY A 96 -3.79 11.20 -6.32
C GLY A 96 -2.59 10.93 -7.23
N ASN A 97 -2.31 11.83 -8.17
CA ASN A 97 -1.10 11.88 -9.03
C ASN A 97 -0.75 10.66 -9.92
N LEU A 98 -1.30 9.46 -9.68
CA LEU A 98 -1.02 8.26 -10.48
C LEU A 98 -1.50 8.37 -11.94
N LEU A 99 -2.59 9.12 -12.16
CA LEU A 99 -3.24 9.31 -13.47
C LEU A 99 -2.79 10.59 -14.20
N LYS A 100 -1.93 11.41 -13.60
CA LYS A 100 -1.41 12.62 -14.26
C LYS A 100 -0.16 12.23 -15.04
N LYS A 101 -0.37 11.72 -16.25
CA LYS A 101 0.66 11.61 -17.29
C LYS A 101 0.93 12.99 -17.89
#